data_AF-A0A8S0UUT7-F1
#
_entry.id   AF-A0A8S0UUT7-F1
#
_cell.length_a   1.000
_cell.length_b   1.000
_cell.length_c   1.000
_cell.angle_alpha   90.00
_cell.angle_beta   90.00
_cell.angle_gamma   90.00
#
_symmetry.space_group_name_H-M   'P 1'
#
loop_
_entity.id
_entity.type
_entity.pdbx_description
1 polymer ?
#
loop_
_entity_poly.entity_id
_entity_poly.type
_entity_poly.pdbx_seq_one_letter_code
_entity_poly.pdbx_strand_id
1 'polypeptide(L)'
;MSGADNWRRDRRDTRISKKQKLILNSGEQLESRLGYDLFNEGDKRLGWLLTLASSSWEDQETRKMYSCVDLYFVCQDGSTFKTKYKFRPYFYAATK
;
A
#
# COMPACT_ATOMS: atom_id res chain seq x y z
N MET A 1 -3.61 -5.29 -41.73
CA MET A 1 -2.78 -4.20 -41.20
C MET A 1 -3.35 -3.75 -39.86
N SER A 2 -2.86 -4.26 -38.72
CA SER A 2 -3.17 -3.69 -37.39
C SER A 2 -2.09 -4.13 -36.40
N GLY A 3 -1.18 -3.22 -36.05
CA GLY A 3 -0.06 -3.53 -35.16
C GLY A 3 0.53 -2.30 -34.46
N ALA A 4 -0.22 -1.21 -34.31
CA ALA A 4 0.31 0.06 -33.79
C ALA A 4 -0.27 0.52 -32.44
N ASP A 5 -1.32 -0.12 -31.92
CA ASP A 5 -2.05 0.42 -30.77
C ASP A 5 -1.57 -0.07 -29.40
N ASN A 6 -0.76 -1.14 -29.35
CA ASN A 6 -0.34 -1.73 -28.07
C ASN A 6 0.77 -0.96 -27.35
N TRP A 7 1.63 -0.24 -28.09
CA TRP A 7 2.82 0.41 -27.49
C TRP A 7 2.50 1.71 -26.73
N ARG A 8 1.33 2.32 -26.99
CA ARG A 8 0.92 3.59 -26.38
C ARG A 8 0.23 3.42 -25.01
N ARG A 9 -0.30 2.24 -24.69
CA ARG A 9 -0.90 1.94 -23.37
C ARG A 9 0.18 1.67 -22.31
N ASP A 10 1.15 0.83 -22.65
CA ASP A 10 2.19 0.37 -21.73
C ASP A 10 3.07 1.51 -21.19
N ARG A 11 3.40 2.50 -22.05
CA ARG A 11 4.12 3.72 -21.64
C ARG A 11 3.33 4.63 -20.69
N ARG A 12 2.00 4.59 -20.70
CA ARG A 12 1.17 5.40 -19.80
C ARG A 12 1.09 4.75 -18.42
N ASP A 13 0.90 3.44 -18.36
CA ASP A 13 0.84 2.71 -17.09
C ASP A 13 2.15 2.81 -16.31
N THR A 14 3.29 2.72 -16.99
CA THR A 14 4.60 2.92 -16.35
C THR A 14 4.82 4.33 -15.79
N ARG A 15 4.27 5.38 -16.44
CA ARG A 15 4.34 6.75 -15.91
C ARG A 15 3.43 6.96 -14.71
N ILE A 16 2.22 6.39 -14.74
CA ILE A 16 1.26 6.45 -13.63
C ILE A 16 1.85 5.71 -12.41
N SER A 17 2.40 4.52 -12.63
CA SER A 17 3.09 3.74 -11.59
C SER A 17 4.25 4.52 -10.97
N LYS A 18 5.12 5.14 -11.78
CA LYS A 18 6.22 5.98 -11.27
C LYS A 18 5.74 7.15 -10.41
N LYS A 19 4.69 7.85 -10.85
CA LYS A 19 4.11 8.97 -10.08
C LYS A 19 3.51 8.47 -8.76
N GLN A 20 2.80 7.35 -8.78
CA GLN A 20 2.26 6.71 -7.58
C GLN A 20 3.37 6.30 -6.60
N LYS A 21 4.45 5.67 -7.08
CA LYS A 21 5.61 5.30 -6.25
C LYS A 21 6.26 6.51 -5.56
N LEU A 22 6.41 7.63 -6.28
CA LEU A 22 6.96 8.85 -5.69
C LEU A 22 6.07 9.40 -4.57
N ILE A 23 4.76 9.43 -4.79
CA ILE A 23 3.79 9.88 -3.80
C ILE A 23 3.79 8.95 -2.58
N LEU A 24 3.78 7.63 -2.79
CA LEU A 24 3.84 6.63 -1.73
C LEU A 24 5.11 6.80 -0.87
N ASN A 25 6.27 6.93 -1.51
CA ASN A 25 7.55 7.10 -0.80
C ASN A 25 7.58 8.39 0.04
N SER A 26 7.02 9.49 -0.49
CA SER A 26 6.92 10.74 0.28
C SER A 26 5.96 10.63 1.47
N GLY A 27 4.85 9.89 1.32
CA GLY A 27 3.88 9.65 2.38
C GLY A 27 4.48 8.80 3.51
N GLU A 28 5.13 7.69 3.17
CA GLU A 28 5.74 6.79 4.15
C GLU A 28 6.87 7.48 4.93
N GLN A 29 7.67 8.33 4.29
CA GLN A 29 8.68 9.14 4.97
C GLN A 29 8.06 10.16 5.95
N LEU A 30 6.95 10.78 5.57
CA LEU A 30 6.24 11.72 6.44
C LEU A 30 5.65 10.99 7.65
N GLU A 31 5.01 9.85 7.43
CA GLU A 31 4.40 9.03 8.48
C GLU A 31 5.45 8.56 9.51
N SER A 32 6.62 8.10 9.06
CA SER A 32 7.74 7.75 9.95
C SER A 32 8.20 8.95 10.78
N ARG A 33 8.32 10.14 10.17
CA ARG A 33 8.65 11.38 10.92
C ARG A 33 7.59 11.79 11.95
N LEU A 34 6.35 11.36 11.75
CA LEU A 34 5.24 11.56 12.70
C LEU A 34 5.16 10.45 13.76
N GLY A 35 6.11 9.52 13.78
CA GLY A 35 6.16 8.41 14.74
C GLY A 35 5.33 7.19 14.33
N TYR A 36 4.91 7.08 13.07
CA TYR A 36 4.19 5.92 12.54
C TYR A 36 5.10 5.00 11.74
N ASP A 37 6.13 4.49 12.42
CA ASP A 37 7.05 3.53 11.83
C ASP A 37 6.33 2.22 11.50
N LEU A 38 6.76 1.59 10.39
CA LEU A 38 6.19 0.34 9.93
C LEU A 38 6.63 -0.81 10.84
N PHE A 39 5.68 -1.36 11.58
CA PHE A 39 5.83 -2.57 12.37
C PHE A 39 5.53 -3.80 11.50
N ASN A 40 6.58 -4.56 11.19
CA ASN A 40 6.52 -5.78 10.38
C ASN A 40 7.03 -7.04 11.12
N GLU A 41 7.94 -6.86 12.08
CA GLU A 41 8.63 -7.96 12.75
C GLU A 41 8.92 -7.60 14.22
N GLY A 42 8.93 -8.60 15.10
CA GLY A 42 9.16 -8.46 16.54
C GLY A 42 8.03 -9.00 17.41
N ASP A 43 8.13 -8.74 18.72
CA ASP A 43 7.11 -9.16 19.69
C ASP A 43 5.77 -8.47 19.44
N LYS A 44 4.69 -9.20 19.72
CA LYS A 44 3.32 -8.69 19.55
C LYS A 44 3.16 -7.38 20.32
N ARG A 45 2.83 -6.31 19.60
CA ARG A 45 2.46 -5.01 20.18
C ARG A 45 0.95 -4.92 20.34
N LEU A 46 0.51 -4.46 21.51
CA LEU A 46 -0.88 -4.14 21.78
C LEU A 46 -1.08 -2.63 21.63
N GLY A 47 -2.06 -2.23 20.84
CA GLY A 47 -2.45 -0.84 20.67
C GLY A 47 -3.90 -0.68 20.25
N TRP A 48 -4.42 0.53 20.39
CA TRP A 48 -5.74 0.92 19.92
C TRP A 48 -5.65 1.42 18.49
N LEU A 49 -6.49 0.86 17.61
CA LEU A 49 -6.60 1.28 16.22
C LEU A 49 -7.24 2.67 16.18
N LEU A 50 -6.52 3.66 15.63
CA LEU A 50 -7.01 5.02 15.46
C LEU A 50 -7.66 5.23 14.10
N THR A 51 -6.99 4.77 13.04
CA THR A 51 -7.47 4.96 11.66
C THR A 51 -6.91 3.90 10.72
N LEU A 52 -7.50 3.82 9.54
CA LEU A 52 -7.11 2.95 8.44
C LEU A 52 -7.10 3.71 7.11
N ALA A 53 -6.15 3.38 6.23
CA ALA A 53 -6.02 4.00 4.92
C ALA A 53 -5.72 2.95 3.83
N SER A 54 -6.37 3.08 2.68
CA SER A 54 -6.09 2.24 1.52
C SER A 54 -4.68 2.52 0.98
N SER A 55 -3.89 1.46 0.79
CA SER A 55 -2.54 1.56 0.27
C SER A 55 -2.25 0.45 -0.74
N SER A 56 -1.03 0.47 -1.29
CA SER A 56 -0.55 -0.54 -2.22
C SER A 56 0.91 -0.84 -1.94
N TRP A 57 1.32 -2.09 -2.18
CA TRP A 57 2.70 -2.54 -2.00
C TRP A 57 3.19 -3.26 -3.25
N GLU A 58 4.39 -2.92 -3.72
CA GLU A 58 5.02 -3.57 -4.86
C GLU A 58 6.05 -4.59 -4.38
N ASP A 59 5.93 -5.82 -4.86
CA ASP A 59 6.92 -6.86 -4.65
C ASP A 59 8.14 -6.61 -5.54
N GLN A 60 9.32 -6.50 -4.92
CA GLN A 60 10.56 -6.20 -5.61
C GLN A 60 10.99 -7.30 -6.58
N GLU A 61 10.68 -8.57 -6.26
CA GLU A 61 11.09 -9.71 -7.08
C GLU A 61 10.14 -9.91 -8.25
N THR A 62 8.84 -9.93 -7.98
CA THR A 62 7.83 -10.25 -9.01
C THR A 62 7.27 -9.02 -9.74
N ARG A 63 7.59 -7.80 -9.28
CA ARG A 63 6.99 -6.52 -9.71
C ARG A 63 5.46 -6.50 -9.66
N LYS A 64 4.85 -7.39 -8.86
CA LYS A 64 3.40 -7.40 -8.68
C LYS A 64 3.00 -6.34 -7.67
N MET A 65 1.98 -5.56 -8.03
CA MET A 65 1.33 -4.64 -7.11
C MET A 65 0.26 -5.39 -6.31
N TYR A 66 0.28 -5.24 -4.99
CA TYR A 66 -0.71 -5.80 -4.08
C TYR A 66 -1.51 -4.69 -3.42
N SER A 67 -2.80 -4.93 -3.22
CA SER A 67 -3.67 -4.05 -2.44
C SER A 67 -3.43 -4.27 -0.95
N CYS A 68 -3.30 -3.17 -0.22
CA CYS A 68 -3.03 -3.18 1.21
C CYS A 68 -3.92 -2.18 1.96
N VAL A 69 -4.00 -2.36 3.26
CA VAL A 69 -4.57 -1.39 4.20
C VAL A 69 -3.49 -1.05 5.21
N ASP A 70 -3.21 0.23 5.36
CA ASP A 70 -2.34 0.77 6.40
C ASP A 70 -3.19 1.02 7.65
N LEU A 71 -2.78 0.45 8.78
CA LEU A 71 -3.48 0.50 10.05
C LEU A 71 -2.61 1.26 11.06
N TYR A 72 -3.16 2.29 11.69
CA TYR A 72 -2.44 3.21 12.57
C TYR A 72 -2.88 3.00 14.01
N PHE A 73 -1.92 2.75 14.90
CA PHE A 73 -2.17 2.40 16.29
C PHE A 73 -1.48 3.36 17.25
N VAL A 74 -2.07 3.50 18.43
CA VAL A 74 -1.43 4.07 19.62
C VAL A 74 -1.35 3.01 20.71
N CYS A 75 -0.23 2.96 21.43
CA CYS A 75 0.05 2.02 22.52
C CYS A 75 -0.26 2.65 23.88
N GLN A 76 -0.28 1.82 24.93
CA GLN A 76 -0.55 2.28 26.30
C GLN A 76 0.51 3.24 26.85
N ASP A 77 1.75 3.08 26.40
CA ASP A 77 2.88 3.95 26.73
C ASP A 77 2.88 5.28 25.94
N GLY A 78 1.87 5.51 25.10
CA GLY A 78 1.76 6.69 24.23
C GLY A 78 2.60 6.59 22.96
N SER A 79 3.34 5.49 22.74
CA SER A 79 4.00 5.26 21.47
C SER A 79 3.00 5.00 20.35
N THR A 80 3.39 5.31 19.12
CA THR A 80 2.57 5.04 17.93
C THR A 80 3.28 4.07 17.01
N PHE A 81 2.53 3.32 16.23
CA PHE A 81 3.07 2.48 15.18
C PHE A 81 2.05 2.27 14.07
N LYS A 82 2.54 1.86 12.90
CA LYS A 82 1.70 1.49 11.77
C LYS A 82 1.98 0.06 11.36
N THR A 83 0.98 -0.66 10.88
CA THR A 83 1.20 -1.94 10.18
C THR A 83 0.49 -1.94 8.84
N LYS A 84 0.97 -2.74 7.89
CA LYS A 84 0.44 -2.82 6.52
C LYS A 84 -0.09 -4.22 6.27
N TYR A 85 -1.41 -4.33 6.11
CA TYR A 85 -2.08 -5.60 5.86
C TYR A 85 -2.35 -5.78 4.37
N LYS A 86 -1.83 -6.86 3.78
CA LYS A 86 -2.02 -7.23 2.38
C LYS A 86 -3.29 -8.09 2.24
N PHE A 87 -4.14 -7.76 1.28
CA PHE A 87 -5.37 -8.51 1.01
C PHE A 87 -5.60 -8.70 -0.49
N ARG A 88 -6.54 -9.61 -0.83
CA ARG A 88 -6.96 -9.86 -2.21
C ARG A 88 -8.37 -9.28 -2.39
N PRO A 89 -8.51 -8.14 -3.08
CA PRO A 89 -9.84 -7.59 -3.38
C PRO A 89 -10.67 -8.60 -4.17
N TYR A 90 -11.95 -8.69 -3.85
CA TYR A 90 -12.89 -9.60 -4.52
C TYR A 90 -14.23 -8.91 -4.75
N PHE A 91 -15.01 -9.46 -5.68
CA PHE A 91 -16.38 -9.06 -5.95
C PHE A 91 -17.19 -10.30 -6.35
N TYR A 92 -18.51 -10.26 -6.16
CA TYR A 92 -19.41 -11.31 -6.60
C TYR A 92 -20.11 -10.90 -7.89
N ALA A 93 -20.37 -11.87 -8.76
CA ALA A 93 -21.18 -11.69 -9.96
C ALA A 93 -22.45 -12.53 -9.82
N ALA A 94 -23.61 -11.88 -9.85
CA ALA A 94 -24.90 -12.56 -9.79
C ALA A 94 -25.23 -13.22 -11.14
N THR A 95 -25.88 -14.39 -11.10
CA THR A 95 -26.43 -15.09 -12.28
C THR A 95 -27.94 -15.13 -12.20
N LYS A 96 -28.60 -15.37 -13.34
CA LYS A 96 -30.03 -15.69 -13.41
C LYS A 96 -30.30 -17.11 -12.94
#